data_AF-A0A7S1XWT9-F1
#
_entry.id   AF-A0A7S1XWT9-F1
#
_cell.length_a   1.000
_cell.length_b   1.000
_cell.length_c   1.000
_cell.angle_alpha   90.00
_cell.angle_beta   90.00
_cell.angle_gamma   90.00
#
_symmetry.space_group_name_H-M   'P 1'
#
loop_
_entity.id
_entity.type
_entity.pdbx_description
1 polymer ?
#
loop_
_entity_poly.entity_id
_entity_poly.type
_entity_poly.pdbx_seq_one_letter_code
_entity_poly.pdbx_strand_id
1 'polypeptide(L)'
;ESMQGKGGSAGGGGGGAKKSDVLAGVLPLIRTVCDHVRQVEAELGAPLVRELREAHRRYARSMAAARAAPDGKDGGSPDAGDEIVALQMDPDLRRYLKEMRNLRFASIEGLAEGHSFKHAFDADRKARSSDSRAIKRMKRISAELSSLAAGDLPVEAGSAIFLRSDEEAVGMLKALIIGPEETPYENGLFEFDIYLPLDYPQAPPRVKLLTTGGGKVRFNPNLYKCGKVCLSLLGTWEGPGWDPGKSTLLQVLVSIQSLIFVNRPYFNEPGFENSMGNPRTEREALLYSYRVRRDTLRVAIHAQLQAPPQAFADVVAVYRRLKRRAVLDQGRIWRIEAHRFKRELAKEEAKGRDGDKRRDRYSFGGGWHSAAYAKRNTACHDEIAATCAALEQELDPNPKVVASRTESYSCPNDPNPKPEPETRTRNPN
;
A
#
# COMPACT_ATOMS: atom_id res chain seq x y z
N GLU A 1 -23.66 -5.06 6.41
CA GLU A 1 -25.07 -4.66 6.46
C GLU A 1 -25.32 -3.63 5.36
N SER A 2 -26.12 -3.95 4.34
CA SER A 2 -26.78 -2.96 3.46
C SER A 2 -27.78 -3.68 2.54
N MET A 3 -28.94 -4.07 3.07
CA MET A 3 -30.10 -4.40 2.24
C MET A 3 -31.41 -4.11 3.01
N GLN A 4 -31.86 -2.85 2.91
CA GLN A 4 -33.25 -2.41 2.97
C GLN A 4 -33.31 -1.30 1.90
N GLY A 5 -34.21 -1.22 0.94
CA GLY A 5 -35.52 -1.80 0.75
C GLY A 5 -36.38 -0.68 0.13
N LYS A 6 -36.59 -0.68 -1.19
CA LYS A 6 -37.67 0.07 -1.83
C LYS A 6 -38.32 -0.84 -2.86
N GLY A 7 -39.61 -1.06 -2.67
CA GLY A 7 -40.44 -1.95 -3.48
C GLY A 7 -40.80 -1.36 -4.84
N GLY A 8 -41.02 -2.26 -5.79
CA GLY A 8 -41.60 -2.01 -7.10
C GLY A 8 -41.86 -3.36 -7.76
N SER A 9 -43.14 -3.71 -7.90
CA SER A 9 -43.62 -4.98 -8.47
C SER A 9 -43.59 -4.93 -10.00
N ALA A 10 -43.07 -5.97 -10.66
CA ALA A 10 -43.71 -6.69 -11.78
C ALA A 10 -42.75 -7.70 -12.47
N GLY A 11 -43.14 -8.98 -12.44
CA GLY A 11 -43.10 -9.95 -13.55
C GLY A 11 -41.78 -10.36 -14.24
N GLY A 12 -41.45 -11.66 -14.16
CA GLY A 12 -40.58 -12.34 -15.12
C GLY A 12 -39.74 -13.46 -14.49
N GLY A 13 -40.03 -14.72 -14.83
CA GLY A 13 -39.52 -15.92 -14.15
C GLY A 13 -38.13 -16.40 -14.57
N GLY A 14 -37.53 -17.23 -13.72
CA GLY A 14 -36.40 -18.11 -14.07
C GLY A 14 -35.31 -18.28 -12.99
N GLY A 15 -35.39 -19.36 -12.19
CA GLY A 15 -34.20 -20.04 -11.65
C GLY A 15 -33.56 -19.54 -10.35
N GLY A 16 -34.31 -19.43 -9.25
CA GLY A 16 -33.75 -19.11 -7.94
C GLY A 16 -33.20 -20.34 -7.20
N ALA A 17 -31.88 -20.48 -7.12
CA ALA A 17 -31.25 -21.30 -6.07
C ALA A 17 -31.68 -20.74 -4.70
N LYS A 18 -32.29 -21.57 -3.84
CA LYS A 18 -32.87 -21.14 -2.57
C LYS A 18 -31.74 -20.59 -1.68
N LYS A 19 -31.94 -19.40 -1.10
CA LYS A 19 -31.02 -18.75 -0.13
C LYS A 19 -30.54 -19.68 1.00
N SER A 20 -31.25 -20.78 1.28
CA SER A 20 -30.87 -21.82 2.24
C SER A 20 -29.56 -22.53 1.90
N ASP A 21 -29.28 -22.75 0.62
CA ASP A 21 -28.17 -23.63 0.19
C ASP A 21 -26.84 -22.87 0.19
N VAL A 22 -26.90 -21.55 -0.04
CA VAL A 22 -25.75 -20.64 0.07
C VAL A 22 -25.37 -20.46 1.55
N LEU A 23 -26.34 -20.34 2.46
CA LEU A 23 -26.09 -20.26 3.90
C LEU A 23 -25.49 -21.56 4.46
N ALA A 24 -25.94 -22.73 3.96
CA ALA A 24 -25.43 -24.04 4.37
C ALA A 24 -23.95 -24.26 3.99
N GLY A 25 -23.48 -23.70 2.86
CA GLY A 25 -22.08 -23.76 2.45
C GLY A 25 -21.17 -22.73 3.15
N VAL A 26 -21.74 -21.59 3.56
CA VAL A 26 -20.99 -20.48 4.18
C VAL A 26 -20.83 -20.67 5.69
N LEU A 27 -21.80 -21.30 6.37
CA LEU A 27 -21.77 -21.53 7.82
C LEU A 27 -20.55 -22.35 8.30
N PRO A 28 -20.14 -23.46 7.64
CA PRO A 28 -18.92 -24.18 8.00
C PRO A 28 -17.66 -23.34 7.81
N LEU A 29 -17.64 -22.46 6.79
CA LEU A 29 -16.53 -21.56 6.51
C LEU A 29 -16.44 -20.45 7.57
N ILE A 30 -17.58 -19.86 7.95
CA ILE A 30 -17.68 -18.89 9.06
C ILE A 30 -17.23 -19.56 10.36
N ARG A 31 -17.70 -20.78 10.65
CA ARG A 31 -17.33 -21.51 11.86
C ARG A 31 -15.83 -21.81 11.89
N THR A 32 -15.27 -22.22 10.76
CA THR A 32 -13.82 -22.43 10.60
C THR A 32 -13.07 -21.11 10.81
N VAL A 33 -13.52 -20.00 10.24
CA VAL A 33 -12.91 -18.68 10.45
C VAL A 33 -13.00 -18.25 11.92
N CYS A 34 -14.13 -18.47 12.59
CA CYS A 34 -14.32 -18.19 14.02
C CYS A 34 -13.42 -19.05 14.90
N ASP A 35 -13.27 -20.34 14.59
CA ASP A 35 -12.41 -21.26 15.34
C ASP A 35 -10.92 -20.94 15.14
N HIS A 36 -10.54 -20.50 13.93
CA HIS A 36 -9.19 -19.99 13.67
C HIS A 36 -8.94 -18.64 14.33
N VAL A 37 -9.94 -17.77 14.40
CA VAL A 37 -9.87 -16.51 15.15
C VAL A 37 -9.65 -16.79 16.63
N ARG A 38 -10.35 -17.78 17.20
CA ARG A 38 -10.14 -18.25 18.58
C ARG A 38 -8.76 -18.86 18.79
N GLN A 39 -8.24 -19.59 17.80
CA GLN A 39 -6.91 -20.17 17.86
C GLN A 39 -5.80 -19.10 17.80
N VAL A 40 -5.99 -18.04 16.99
CA VAL A 40 -5.11 -16.87 16.95
C VAL A 40 -5.22 -16.03 18.22
N GLU A 41 -6.41 -15.93 18.81
CA GLU A 41 -6.62 -15.33 20.15
C GLU A 41 -5.90 -16.13 21.25
N ALA A 42 -5.81 -17.45 21.13
CA ALA A 42 -5.05 -18.29 22.04
C ALA A 42 -3.52 -18.14 21.85
N GLU A 43 -3.05 -17.96 20.62
CA GLU A 43 -1.61 -17.85 20.28
C GLU A 43 -1.02 -16.45 20.55
N LEU A 44 -1.77 -15.36 20.47
CA LEU A 44 -1.26 -13.98 20.67
C LEU A 44 -1.66 -13.37 22.03
N GLY A 45 -2.45 -14.09 22.82
CA GLY A 45 -3.13 -13.59 24.01
C GLY A 45 -4.39 -12.80 23.64
N ALA A 46 -5.55 -13.35 24.00
CA ALA A 46 -6.87 -12.78 23.71
C ALA A 46 -7.03 -11.29 24.10
N PRO A 47 -6.41 -10.78 25.19
CA PRO A 47 -6.49 -9.35 25.52
C PRO A 47 -5.83 -8.45 24.47
N LEU A 48 -4.64 -8.79 23.98
CA LEU A 48 -3.88 -7.98 23.03
C LEU A 48 -4.53 -7.99 21.64
N VAL A 49 -5.01 -9.15 21.18
CA VAL A 49 -5.75 -9.25 19.91
C VAL A 49 -7.06 -8.47 19.97
N ARG A 50 -7.76 -8.52 21.11
CA ARG A 50 -8.98 -7.74 21.33
C ARG A 50 -8.68 -6.24 21.32
N GLU A 51 -7.63 -5.83 22.03
CA GLU A 51 -7.19 -4.43 22.09
C GLU A 51 -6.76 -3.89 20.72
N LEU A 52 -6.00 -4.67 19.94
CA LEU A 52 -5.62 -4.33 18.56
C LEU A 52 -6.84 -4.22 17.63
N ARG A 53 -7.78 -5.17 17.71
CA ARG A 53 -9.03 -5.13 16.93
C ARG A 53 -9.93 -3.98 17.36
N GLU A 54 -9.97 -3.62 18.63
CA GLU A 54 -10.72 -2.48 19.13
C GLU A 54 -10.07 -1.16 18.75
N ALA A 55 -8.74 -1.06 18.79
CA ALA A 55 -7.99 0.09 18.29
C ALA A 55 -8.19 0.26 16.78
N HIS A 56 -8.07 -0.81 16.00
CA HIS A 56 -8.33 -0.80 14.57
C HIS A 56 -9.78 -0.45 14.23
N ARG A 57 -10.77 -0.98 14.98
CA ARG A 57 -12.19 -0.59 14.81
C ARG A 57 -12.45 0.86 15.19
N ARG A 58 -11.81 1.39 16.24
CA ARG A 58 -11.89 2.81 16.61
C ARG A 58 -11.32 3.69 15.51
N TYR A 59 -10.14 3.34 15.01
CA TYR A 59 -9.51 4.00 13.89
C TYR A 59 -10.40 3.95 12.64
N ALA A 60 -10.91 2.78 12.24
CA ALA A 60 -11.79 2.61 11.10
C ALA A 60 -13.10 3.42 11.22
N ARG A 61 -13.69 3.52 12.41
CA ARG A 61 -14.85 4.41 12.65
C ARG A 61 -14.48 5.89 12.51
N SER A 62 -13.34 6.30 13.07
CA SER A 62 -12.84 7.67 12.95
C SER A 62 -12.52 8.03 11.49
N MET A 63 -12.03 7.06 10.71
CA MET A 63 -11.80 7.17 9.27
C MET A 63 -13.10 7.32 8.48
N ALA A 64 -14.09 6.48 8.77
CA ALA A 64 -15.41 6.56 8.13
C ALA A 64 -16.10 7.90 8.43
N ALA A 65 -15.98 8.41 9.65
CA ALA A 65 -16.48 9.74 10.03
C ALA A 65 -15.75 10.86 9.28
N ALA A 66 -14.42 10.78 9.16
CA ALA A 66 -13.63 11.77 8.41
C ALA A 66 -13.99 11.78 6.91
N ARG A 67 -14.23 10.62 6.30
CA ARG A 67 -14.67 10.51 4.90
C ARG A 67 -16.08 11.04 4.64
N ALA A 68 -16.93 11.05 5.66
CA ALA A 68 -18.29 11.54 5.56
C ALA A 68 -18.40 13.06 5.82
N ALA A 69 -17.31 13.71 6.23
CA ALA A 69 -17.28 15.15 6.42
C ALA A 69 -17.33 15.89 5.06
N PRO A 70 -18.12 16.97 4.94
CA PRO A 70 -18.11 17.79 3.74
C PRO A 70 -16.73 18.43 3.52
N ASP A 71 -16.28 18.52 2.27
CA ASP A 71 -15.06 19.24 1.90
C ASP A 71 -15.26 20.73 2.22
N GLY A 72 -14.72 21.19 3.36
CA GLY A 72 -14.74 22.59 3.77
C GLY A 72 -14.03 23.48 2.75
N LYS A 73 -14.78 23.97 1.75
CA LYS A 73 -14.31 24.88 0.70
C LYS A 73 -14.63 26.35 0.95
N ASP A 74 -15.37 26.68 2.01
CA ASP A 74 -15.74 28.06 2.27
C ASP A 74 -15.02 28.59 3.52
N GLY A 75 -14.28 29.68 3.37
CA GLY A 75 -13.51 30.36 4.42
C GLY A 75 -14.37 31.03 5.52
N GLY A 76 -15.48 30.41 5.91
CA GLY A 76 -16.27 30.76 7.08
C GLY A 76 -15.76 30.06 8.33
N SER A 77 -16.14 30.58 9.50
CA SER A 77 -15.95 29.88 10.79
C SER A 77 -16.38 28.42 10.68
N PRO A 78 -15.69 27.47 11.36
CA PRO A 78 -16.02 26.05 11.28
C PRO A 78 -17.52 25.84 11.56
N ASP A 79 -18.23 25.21 10.62
CA ASP A 79 -19.64 24.88 10.80
C ASP A 79 -19.77 23.89 11.98
N ALA A 80 -20.91 23.92 12.67
CA ALA A 80 -21.16 23.04 13.82
C ALA A 80 -21.00 21.54 13.45
N GLY A 81 -21.19 21.18 12.18
CA GLY A 81 -20.89 19.86 11.63
C GLY A 81 -19.40 19.50 11.65
N ASP A 82 -18.53 20.42 11.25
CA ASP A 82 -17.07 20.22 11.26
C ASP A 82 -16.53 20.13 12.68
N GLU A 83 -17.10 20.90 13.62
CA GLU A 83 -16.76 20.82 15.04
C GLU A 83 -17.17 19.48 15.67
N ILE A 84 -18.37 18.96 15.35
CA ILE A 84 -18.85 17.66 15.85
C ILE A 84 -17.99 16.50 15.31
N VAL A 85 -17.66 16.48 14.01
CA VAL A 85 -16.78 15.46 13.44
C VAL A 85 -15.40 15.53 14.09
N ALA A 86 -14.83 16.73 14.24
CA ALA A 86 -13.53 16.93 14.85
C ALA A 86 -13.47 16.58 16.36
N LEU A 87 -14.62 16.57 17.06
CA LEU A 87 -14.78 16.10 18.44
C LEU A 87 -14.96 14.57 18.53
N GLN A 88 -15.47 13.92 17.47
CA GLN A 88 -15.63 12.46 17.39
C GLN A 88 -14.38 11.74 16.85
N MET A 89 -13.48 12.46 16.19
CA MET A 89 -12.24 11.90 15.66
C MET A 89 -11.23 11.60 16.76
N ASP A 90 -10.49 10.50 16.57
CA ASP A 90 -9.37 10.16 17.43
C ASP A 90 -8.36 11.33 17.50
N PRO A 91 -7.94 11.79 18.70
CA PRO A 91 -7.04 12.94 18.84
C PRO A 91 -5.70 12.79 18.10
N ASP A 92 -5.15 11.57 18.03
CA ASP A 92 -3.91 11.30 17.30
C ASP A 92 -4.14 11.43 15.79
N LEU A 93 -5.31 11.02 15.29
CA LEU A 93 -5.72 11.17 13.90
C LEU A 93 -5.92 12.63 13.50
N ARG A 94 -6.62 13.42 14.34
CA ARG A 94 -6.82 14.85 14.10
C ARG A 94 -5.50 15.59 14.07
N ARG A 95 -4.59 15.25 14.99
CA ARG A 95 -3.23 15.79 15.00
C ARG A 95 -2.46 15.40 13.74
N TYR A 96 -2.52 14.13 13.32
CA TYR A 96 -1.89 13.66 12.10
C TYR A 96 -2.33 14.45 10.88
N LEU A 97 -3.64 14.59 10.66
CA LEU A 97 -4.18 15.31 9.50
C LEU A 97 -3.77 16.78 9.52
N LYS A 98 -3.86 17.45 10.68
CA LYS A 98 -3.45 18.85 10.81
C LYS A 98 -1.98 19.04 10.42
N GLU A 99 -1.08 18.23 10.98
CA GLU A 99 0.35 18.35 10.72
C GLU A 99 0.71 17.98 9.27
N MET A 100 0.14 16.90 8.73
CA MET A 100 0.41 16.48 7.35
C MET A 100 -0.14 17.48 6.32
N ARG A 101 -1.32 18.06 6.55
CA ARG A 101 -1.91 19.07 5.66
C ARG A 101 -1.05 20.32 5.54
N ASN A 102 -0.29 20.67 6.58
CA ASN A 102 0.65 21.79 6.54
C ASN A 102 1.90 21.47 5.70
N LEU A 103 2.22 20.18 5.49
CA LEU A 103 3.36 19.73 4.72
C LEU A 103 3.02 19.35 3.27
N ARG A 104 1.76 19.52 2.84
CA ARG A 104 1.25 19.04 1.55
C ARG A 104 2.05 19.57 0.35
N PHE A 105 2.52 20.80 0.44
CA PHE A 105 3.27 21.48 -0.61
C PHE A 105 4.40 22.31 0.00
N ALA A 106 5.58 22.30 -0.62
CA ALA A 106 6.67 23.22 -0.29
C ALA A 106 7.60 23.40 -1.50
N SER A 107 8.30 24.53 -1.56
CA SER A 107 9.43 24.71 -2.47
C SER A 107 10.74 24.33 -1.79
N ILE A 108 11.69 23.80 -2.56
CA ILE A 108 12.99 23.36 -2.08
C ILE A 108 14.07 23.88 -3.04
N GLU A 109 15.08 24.54 -2.48
CA GLU A 109 16.28 24.94 -3.21
C GLU A 109 17.10 23.71 -3.64
N GLY A 110 17.55 23.68 -4.90
CA GLY A 110 18.41 22.61 -5.41
C GLY A 110 17.74 21.24 -5.56
N LEU A 111 16.40 21.16 -5.57
CA LEU A 111 15.65 19.91 -5.79
C LEU A 111 16.02 19.22 -7.12
N ALA A 112 16.40 20.01 -8.13
CA ALA A 112 16.85 19.52 -9.43
C ALA A 112 18.18 18.74 -9.35
N GLU A 113 18.98 18.97 -8.30
CA GLU A 113 20.23 18.23 -8.06
C GLU A 113 19.91 16.80 -7.62
N GLY A 114 20.37 15.81 -8.39
CA GLY A 114 20.05 14.40 -8.17
C GLY A 114 18.70 13.94 -8.76
N HIS A 115 17.97 14.82 -9.43
CA HIS A 115 16.73 14.46 -10.10
C HIS A 115 16.98 13.64 -11.38
N SER A 116 16.21 12.58 -11.59
CA SER A 116 16.32 11.65 -12.72
C SER A 116 16.16 12.30 -14.10
N PHE A 117 15.56 13.48 -14.18
CA PHE A 117 15.31 14.21 -15.42
C PHE A 117 16.22 15.43 -15.60
N LYS A 118 17.23 15.62 -14.74
CA LYS A 118 18.14 16.76 -14.81
C LYS A 118 18.74 16.98 -16.21
N HIS A 119 19.20 15.92 -16.87
CA HIS A 119 19.74 16.04 -18.23
C HIS A 119 18.71 16.52 -19.26
N ALA A 120 17.46 16.08 -19.15
CA ALA A 120 16.38 16.55 -20.02
C ALA A 120 16.05 18.02 -19.73
N PHE A 121 15.97 18.40 -18.45
CA PHE A 121 15.78 19.78 -18.04
C PHE A 121 16.90 20.71 -18.54
N ASP A 122 18.17 20.30 -18.41
CA ASP A 122 19.31 21.09 -18.87
C ASP A 122 19.33 21.26 -20.40
N ALA A 123 18.91 20.23 -21.14
CA ALA A 123 18.75 20.32 -22.60
C ALA A 123 17.63 21.29 -22.99
N ASP A 124 16.46 21.17 -22.37
CA ASP A 124 15.31 22.04 -22.58
C ASP A 124 15.61 23.49 -22.19
N ARG A 125 16.37 23.71 -21.11
CA ARG A 125 16.81 25.03 -20.66
C ARG A 125 17.72 25.71 -21.69
N LYS A 126 18.65 24.96 -22.29
CA LYS A 126 19.55 25.46 -23.34
C LYS A 126 18.82 25.78 -24.65
N ALA A 127 17.74 25.06 -24.95
CA ALA A 127 16.94 25.27 -26.15
C ALA A 127 16.04 26.52 -26.09
N ARG A 128 15.93 27.20 -24.95
CA ARG A 128 15.11 28.40 -24.78
C ARG A 128 15.73 29.62 -25.48
N SER A 129 15.21 29.98 -26.65
CA SER A 129 15.20 31.38 -27.12
C SER A 129 14.00 32.12 -26.51
N SER A 130 13.96 33.46 -26.54
CA SER A 130 12.90 34.29 -25.92
C SER A 130 11.52 34.08 -26.56
N ASP A 131 10.87 32.97 -26.23
CA ASP A 131 9.69 32.48 -26.92
C ASP A 131 8.42 32.67 -26.06
N SER A 132 7.37 33.22 -26.68
CA SER A 132 6.00 33.32 -26.14
C SER A 132 5.50 31.98 -25.55
N ARG A 133 5.94 30.85 -26.12
CA ARG A 133 5.64 29.50 -25.60
C ARG A 133 6.16 29.27 -24.17
N ALA A 134 7.35 29.78 -23.84
CA ALA A 134 7.91 29.63 -22.49
C ALA A 134 7.09 30.39 -21.44
N ILE A 135 6.55 31.57 -21.81
CA ILE A 135 5.66 32.35 -20.93
C ILE A 135 4.34 31.60 -20.71
N LYS A 136 3.73 31.05 -21.76
CA LYS A 136 2.49 30.25 -21.64
C LYS A 136 2.69 29.02 -20.76
N ARG A 137 3.80 28.29 -20.95
CA ARG A 137 4.18 27.17 -20.09
C ARG A 137 4.30 27.61 -18.64
N MET A 138 5.05 28.69 -18.38
CA MET A 138 5.25 29.17 -17.01
C MET A 138 3.93 29.54 -16.34
N LYS A 139 3.06 30.29 -17.02
CA LYS A 139 1.71 30.64 -16.53
C LYS A 139 0.89 29.39 -16.19
N ARG A 140 0.93 28.36 -17.04
CA ARG A 140 0.23 27.11 -16.79
C ARG A 140 0.75 26.39 -15.54
N ILE A 141 2.08 26.27 -15.42
CA ILE A 141 2.71 25.62 -14.27
C ILE A 141 2.39 26.38 -12.98
N SER A 142 2.56 27.71 -12.97
CA SER A 142 2.25 28.53 -11.81
C SER A 142 0.78 28.39 -11.39
N ALA A 143 -0.17 28.36 -12.34
CA ALA A 143 -1.58 28.18 -12.02
C ALA A 143 -1.86 26.81 -11.35
N GLU A 144 -1.28 25.73 -11.87
CA GLU A 144 -1.43 24.40 -11.27
C GLU A 144 -0.77 24.30 -9.89
N LEU A 145 0.48 24.80 -9.75
CA LEU A 145 1.18 24.76 -8.45
C LEU A 145 0.45 25.60 -7.39
N SER A 146 -0.11 26.76 -7.76
CA SER A 146 -0.92 27.56 -6.84
C SER A 146 -2.16 26.83 -6.35
N SER A 147 -2.88 26.11 -7.22
CA SER A 147 -4.07 25.35 -6.81
C SER A 147 -3.70 24.14 -5.93
N LEU A 148 -2.60 23.45 -6.27
CA LEU A 148 -2.04 22.35 -5.46
C LEU A 148 -1.59 22.82 -4.07
N ALA A 149 -0.96 23.99 -3.99
CA ALA A 149 -0.54 24.61 -2.74
C ALA A 149 -1.73 25.11 -1.90
N ALA A 150 -2.76 25.65 -2.55
CA ALA A 150 -3.96 26.19 -1.89
C ALA A 150 -4.81 25.10 -1.23
N GLY A 151 -4.75 23.87 -1.74
CA GLY A 151 -5.28 22.73 -0.99
C GLY A 151 -5.76 21.54 -1.79
N ASP A 152 -5.66 21.55 -3.12
CA ASP A 152 -6.23 20.49 -3.96
C ASP A 152 -5.51 19.13 -3.85
N LEU A 153 -4.33 19.09 -3.23
CA LEU A 153 -3.64 17.83 -2.93
C LEU A 153 -4.38 17.05 -1.82
N PRO A 154 -4.79 15.80 -2.08
CA PRO A 154 -5.50 15.00 -1.09
C PRO A 154 -4.54 14.58 0.03
N VAL A 155 -4.87 14.96 1.26
CA VAL A 155 -4.16 14.57 2.48
C VAL A 155 -5.18 14.01 3.45
N GLU A 156 -5.41 12.72 3.28
CA GLU A 156 -6.32 11.94 4.08
C GLU A 156 -5.57 10.92 4.92
N ALA A 157 -6.24 10.37 5.92
CA ALA A 157 -5.59 9.47 6.83
C ALA A 157 -5.32 8.08 6.23
N GLY A 158 -6.12 7.66 5.24
CA GLY A 158 -5.92 6.41 4.52
C GLY A 158 -4.91 6.52 3.38
N SER A 159 -4.63 7.74 2.91
CA SER A 159 -3.72 8.01 1.79
C SER A 159 -3.45 9.51 1.68
N ALA A 160 -2.23 9.90 1.34
CA ALA A 160 -1.87 11.32 1.20
C ALA A 160 -0.87 11.54 0.08
N ILE A 161 -0.93 12.72 -0.54
CA ILE A 161 -0.02 13.16 -1.60
C ILE A 161 0.68 14.43 -1.14
N PHE A 162 2.01 14.42 -1.20
CA PHE A 162 2.86 15.56 -0.90
C PHE A 162 3.65 15.92 -2.15
N LEU A 163 3.80 17.22 -2.41
CA LEU A 163 4.53 17.72 -3.57
C LEU A 163 5.63 18.69 -3.14
N ARG A 164 6.77 18.62 -3.80
CA ARG A 164 7.87 19.58 -3.69
C ARG A 164 8.20 20.13 -5.04
N SER A 165 8.40 21.44 -5.12
CA SER A 165 8.88 22.12 -6.33
C SER A 165 10.26 22.72 -6.14
N ASP A 166 11.06 22.70 -7.20
CA ASP A 166 12.31 23.46 -7.20
C ASP A 166 12.03 24.97 -7.23
N GLU A 167 12.79 25.75 -6.46
CA GLU A 167 12.66 27.22 -6.41
C GLU A 167 13.09 27.91 -7.71
N GLU A 168 14.12 27.40 -8.39
CA GLU A 168 14.69 28.01 -9.59
C GLU A 168 14.27 27.25 -10.87
N ALA A 169 14.33 25.92 -10.82
CA ALA A 169 14.08 25.02 -11.93
C ALA A 169 12.58 24.71 -12.09
N VAL A 170 11.78 25.74 -12.37
CA VAL A 170 10.31 25.62 -12.44
C VAL A 170 9.88 24.55 -13.46
N GLY A 171 9.31 23.46 -12.94
CA GLY A 171 8.93 22.25 -13.67
C GLY A 171 9.70 21.00 -13.23
N MET A 172 10.71 21.13 -12.35
CA MET A 172 11.31 20.03 -11.60
C MET A 172 10.55 19.87 -10.30
N LEU A 173 9.97 18.69 -10.10
CA LEU A 173 9.03 18.42 -9.02
C LEU A 173 9.32 17.03 -8.44
N LYS A 174 9.13 16.86 -7.13
CA LYS A 174 9.06 15.54 -6.51
C LYS A 174 7.71 15.35 -5.86
N ALA A 175 7.17 14.14 -5.91
CA ALA A 175 5.98 13.77 -5.17
C ALA A 175 6.26 12.62 -4.22
N LEU A 176 5.61 12.61 -3.06
CA LEU A 176 5.53 11.47 -2.17
C LEU A 176 4.07 11.07 -2.04
N ILE A 177 3.75 9.81 -2.36
CA ILE A 177 2.42 9.26 -2.16
C ILE A 177 2.49 8.22 -1.05
N ILE A 178 1.69 8.43 -0.01
CA ILE A 178 1.43 7.39 1.00
C ILE A 178 0.43 6.41 0.39
N GLY A 179 0.78 5.13 0.33
CA GLY A 179 -0.06 4.11 -0.30
C GLY A 179 -1.42 3.96 0.40
N PRO A 180 -2.52 3.78 -0.35
CA PRO A 180 -3.87 3.72 0.20
C PRO A 180 -4.11 2.53 1.12
N GLU A 181 -4.95 2.74 2.14
CA GLU A 181 -5.47 1.68 2.99
C GLU A 181 -6.21 0.59 2.23
N GLU A 182 -6.27 -0.61 2.81
CA GLU A 182 -6.90 -1.79 2.20
C GLU A 182 -6.25 -2.22 0.88
N THR A 183 -5.00 -1.82 0.66
CA THR A 183 -4.19 -2.23 -0.48
C THR A 183 -2.86 -2.82 0.00
N PRO A 184 -2.16 -3.62 -0.83
CA PRO A 184 -0.83 -4.09 -0.46
C PRO A 184 0.23 -2.96 -0.41
N TYR A 185 -0.16 -1.72 -0.72
CA TYR A 185 0.67 -0.51 -0.65
C TYR A 185 0.48 0.28 0.64
N GLU A 186 -0.50 -0.10 1.46
CA GLU A 186 -0.95 0.67 2.64
C GLU A 186 0.21 1.20 3.50
N ASN A 187 0.12 2.49 3.84
CA ASN A 187 1.12 3.25 4.59
C ASN A 187 2.54 3.30 3.98
N GLY A 188 2.79 2.70 2.80
CA GLY A 188 4.08 2.78 2.11
C GLY A 188 4.38 4.19 1.59
N LEU A 189 5.61 4.65 1.72
CA LEU A 189 6.09 5.96 1.26
C LEU A 189 6.74 5.83 -0.12
N PHE A 190 6.00 6.21 -1.17
CA PHE A 190 6.44 6.09 -2.57
C PHE A 190 6.85 7.45 -3.13
N GLU A 191 8.15 7.62 -3.38
CA GLU A 191 8.73 8.84 -3.94
C GLU A 191 8.77 8.77 -5.47
N PHE A 192 8.40 9.87 -6.11
CA PHE A 192 8.39 10.06 -7.56
C PHE A 192 9.15 11.32 -7.94
N ASP A 193 9.96 11.19 -8.98
CA ASP A 193 10.51 12.30 -9.75
C ASP A 193 9.51 12.70 -10.83
N ILE A 194 9.26 14.01 -10.99
CA ILE A 194 8.31 14.56 -11.95
C ILE A 194 8.99 15.71 -12.70
N TYR A 195 8.91 15.66 -14.02
CA TYR A 195 9.41 16.72 -14.89
C TYR A 195 8.36 17.22 -15.85
N LEU A 196 8.11 18.53 -15.84
CA LEU A 196 7.25 19.23 -16.79
C LEU A 196 8.10 19.71 -17.98
N PRO A 197 8.02 19.09 -19.16
CA PRO A 197 8.91 19.40 -20.30
C PRO A 197 8.67 20.81 -20.88
N LEU A 198 9.55 21.27 -21.78
CA LEU A 198 9.47 22.61 -22.40
C LEU A 198 8.15 22.85 -23.17
N ASP A 199 7.55 21.80 -23.71
CA ASP A 199 6.29 21.82 -24.43
C ASP A 199 5.06 21.63 -23.53
N TYR A 200 5.21 21.49 -22.21
CA TYR A 200 4.08 21.44 -21.28
C TYR A 200 3.19 22.70 -21.38
N PRO A 201 1.85 22.58 -21.46
CA PRO A 201 1.03 21.38 -21.31
C PRO A 201 0.70 20.66 -22.63
N GLN A 202 1.33 20.97 -23.77
CA GLN A 202 1.07 20.25 -25.02
C GLN A 202 1.54 18.79 -24.97
N ALA A 203 2.60 18.51 -24.20
CA ALA A 203 3.00 17.17 -23.82
C ALA A 203 2.69 16.88 -22.34
N PRO A 204 2.48 15.60 -21.97
CA PRO A 204 2.27 15.20 -20.58
C PRO A 204 3.53 15.39 -19.73
N PRO A 205 3.38 15.40 -18.39
CA PRO A 205 4.52 15.35 -17.48
C PRO A 205 5.27 14.01 -17.65
N ARG A 206 6.57 14.00 -17.36
CA ARG A 206 7.38 12.78 -17.24
C ARG A 206 7.45 12.39 -15.77
N VAL A 207 7.13 11.14 -15.45
CA VAL A 207 7.07 10.65 -14.06
C VAL A 207 7.92 9.39 -13.92
N LYS A 208 8.68 9.30 -12.83
CA LYS A 208 9.51 8.14 -12.50
C LYS A 208 9.41 7.81 -11.02
N LEU A 209 9.05 6.57 -10.69
CA LEU A 209 9.11 6.03 -9.33
C LEU A 209 10.56 5.84 -8.90
N LEU A 210 10.93 6.38 -7.74
CA LEU A 210 12.26 6.21 -7.15
C LEU A 210 12.30 5.08 -6.12
N THR A 211 11.20 4.87 -5.39
CA THR A 211 11.05 3.79 -4.41
C THR A 211 10.97 2.42 -5.10
N THR A 212 12.12 1.91 -5.54
CA THR A 212 12.27 0.65 -6.31
C THR A 212 13.24 -0.33 -5.65
N GLY A 213 13.79 0.03 -4.48
CA GLY A 213 14.81 -0.75 -3.79
C GLY A 213 16.10 -0.88 -4.62
N GLY A 214 16.49 0.20 -5.30
CA GLY A 214 17.64 0.22 -6.21
C GLY A 214 17.42 -0.64 -7.46
N GLY A 215 16.22 -0.58 -8.05
CA GLY A 215 15.89 -1.34 -9.26
C GLY A 215 15.56 -2.83 -9.04
N LYS A 216 15.35 -3.26 -7.79
CA LYS A 216 15.12 -4.68 -7.45
C LYS A 216 13.63 -5.04 -7.38
N VAL A 217 12.79 -4.08 -7.04
CA VAL A 217 11.36 -4.29 -6.78
C VAL A 217 10.51 -3.80 -7.95
N ARG A 218 9.56 -4.64 -8.39
CA ARG A 218 8.43 -4.25 -9.26
C ARG A 218 7.17 -4.23 -8.39
N PHE A 219 6.71 -3.04 -8.03
CA PHE A 219 5.59 -2.88 -7.08
C PHE A 219 4.21 -3.16 -7.70
N ASN A 220 4.07 -2.96 -8.99
CA ASN A 220 2.80 -3.09 -9.71
C ASN A 220 3.08 -3.43 -11.18
N PRO A 221 2.17 -4.05 -11.93
CA PRO A 221 2.34 -4.20 -13.37
C PRO A 221 2.69 -2.91 -14.11
N ASN A 222 2.12 -1.78 -13.64
CA ASN A 222 2.35 -0.45 -14.14
C ASN A 222 3.51 0.31 -13.47
N LEU A 223 4.22 -0.29 -12.49
CA LEU A 223 5.38 0.30 -11.80
C LEU A 223 6.60 -0.60 -11.97
N TYR A 224 7.43 -0.24 -12.96
CA TYR A 224 8.57 -1.04 -13.37
C TYR A 224 9.74 -0.92 -12.41
N LYS A 225 10.62 -1.92 -12.41
CA LYS A 225 11.87 -1.92 -11.63
C LYS A 225 12.75 -0.70 -11.91
N CYS A 226 12.83 -0.26 -13.16
CA CYS A 226 13.59 0.94 -13.55
C CYS A 226 12.92 2.27 -13.15
N GLY A 227 11.76 2.22 -12.52
CA GLY A 227 10.99 3.40 -12.12
C GLY A 227 9.98 3.88 -13.16
N LYS A 228 9.88 3.25 -14.34
CA LYS A 228 8.86 3.62 -15.34
C LYS A 228 7.46 3.45 -14.75
N VAL A 229 6.64 4.50 -14.89
CA VAL A 229 5.22 4.52 -14.53
C VAL A 229 4.39 4.40 -15.81
N CYS A 230 3.46 3.46 -15.84
CA CYS A 230 2.52 3.27 -16.94
C CYS A 230 1.16 3.85 -16.58
N LEU A 231 0.75 4.89 -17.29
CA LEU A 231 -0.56 5.52 -17.15
C LEU A 231 -0.94 6.15 -18.49
N SER A 232 -2.21 6.05 -18.89
CA SER A 232 -2.66 6.57 -20.20
C SER A 232 -2.49 8.10 -20.29
N LEU A 233 -2.73 8.82 -19.19
CA LEU A 233 -2.45 10.27 -19.08
C LEU A 233 -0.98 10.63 -19.27
N LEU A 234 -0.06 9.67 -19.14
CA LEU A 234 1.37 9.86 -19.40
C LEU A 234 1.78 9.37 -20.81
N GLY A 235 0.83 8.89 -21.62
CA GLY A 235 1.10 8.28 -22.93
C GLY A 235 1.89 6.97 -22.86
N THR A 236 1.89 6.30 -21.70
CA THR A 236 2.70 5.09 -21.45
C THR A 236 1.85 3.84 -21.23
N TRP A 237 0.53 3.95 -21.43
CA TRP A 237 -0.45 2.89 -21.31
C TRP A 237 -1.64 3.14 -22.24
N GLU A 238 -2.42 2.10 -22.52
CA GLU A 238 -3.66 2.21 -23.29
C GLU A 238 -4.77 2.92 -22.49
N GLY A 239 -5.63 3.66 -23.18
CA GLY A 239 -6.75 4.41 -22.58
C GLY A 239 -6.78 5.89 -23.01
N PRO A 240 -7.64 6.71 -22.39
CA PRO A 240 -7.70 8.14 -22.66
C PRO A 240 -6.35 8.81 -22.39
N GLY A 241 -5.78 9.42 -23.42
CA GLY A 241 -4.49 10.09 -23.35
C GLY A 241 -4.55 11.47 -22.70
N TRP A 242 -3.39 12.13 -22.64
CA TRP A 242 -3.26 13.50 -22.18
C TRP A 242 -4.02 14.50 -23.09
N ASP A 243 -4.84 15.35 -22.48
CA ASP A 243 -5.51 16.48 -23.15
C ASP A 243 -4.93 17.80 -22.62
N PRO A 244 -4.15 18.55 -23.42
CA PRO A 244 -3.53 19.82 -22.99
C PRO A 244 -4.50 20.85 -22.41
N GLY A 245 -5.77 20.81 -22.84
CA GLY A 245 -6.81 21.73 -22.42
C GLY A 245 -7.53 21.34 -21.12
N LYS A 246 -7.45 20.07 -20.70
CA LYS A 246 -8.23 19.54 -19.56
C LYS A 246 -7.39 18.79 -18.53
N SER A 247 -6.35 18.10 -18.97
CA SER A 247 -5.52 17.26 -18.10
C SER A 247 -4.66 18.11 -17.16
N THR A 248 -4.51 17.68 -15.92
CA THR A 248 -3.68 18.38 -14.91
C THR A 248 -2.70 17.44 -14.22
N LEU A 249 -1.67 18.00 -13.60
CA LEU A 249 -0.75 17.24 -12.74
C LEU A 249 -1.48 16.58 -11.58
N LEU A 250 -2.48 17.24 -10.99
CA LEU A 250 -3.31 16.66 -9.94
C LEU A 250 -3.98 15.36 -10.41
N GLN A 251 -4.57 15.36 -11.60
CA GLN A 251 -5.22 14.17 -12.15
C GLN A 251 -4.24 13.03 -12.37
N VAL A 252 -2.99 13.31 -12.77
CA VAL A 252 -1.93 12.29 -12.86
C VAL A 252 -1.64 11.69 -11.48
N LEU A 253 -1.42 12.53 -10.46
CA LEU A 253 -1.10 12.08 -9.09
C LEU A 253 -2.25 11.25 -8.48
N VAL A 254 -3.49 11.73 -8.62
CA VAL A 254 -4.70 11.01 -8.17
C VAL A 254 -4.90 9.73 -8.96
N SER A 255 -4.60 9.71 -10.26
CA SER A 255 -4.70 8.50 -11.08
C SER A 255 -3.67 7.43 -10.69
N ILE A 256 -2.44 7.82 -10.32
CA ILE A 256 -1.47 6.87 -9.74
C ILE A 256 -2.05 6.26 -8.45
N GLN A 257 -2.61 7.09 -7.57
CA GLN A 257 -3.23 6.63 -6.33
C GLN A 257 -4.41 5.68 -6.58
N SER A 258 -5.31 6.02 -7.50
CA SER A 258 -6.59 5.32 -7.68
C SER A 258 -6.55 4.13 -8.65
N LEU A 259 -5.64 4.13 -9.63
CA LEU A 259 -5.60 3.10 -10.68
C LEU A 259 -4.41 2.14 -10.53
N ILE A 260 -3.32 2.59 -9.89
CA ILE A 260 -2.11 1.79 -9.71
C ILE A 260 -2.07 1.21 -8.30
N PHE A 261 -2.24 2.04 -7.27
CA PHE A 261 -2.22 1.57 -5.88
C PHE A 261 -3.57 0.97 -5.45
N VAL A 262 -3.95 -0.16 -6.08
CA VAL A 262 -5.22 -0.85 -5.85
C VAL A 262 -5.04 -2.14 -5.04
N ASN A 263 -6.13 -2.65 -4.44
CA ASN A 263 -6.11 -3.86 -3.59
C ASN A 263 -5.66 -5.13 -4.35
N ARG A 264 -6.00 -5.22 -5.64
CA ARG A 264 -5.74 -6.42 -6.46
C ARG A 264 -4.85 -6.10 -7.66
N PRO A 265 -3.59 -5.67 -7.43
CA PRO A 265 -2.74 -5.11 -8.47
C PRO A 265 -2.29 -6.11 -9.53
N TYR A 266 -2.43 -7.42 -9.27
CA TYR A 266 -2.17 -8.46 -10.26
C TYR A 266 -3.00 -8.28 -11.54
N PHE A 267 -4.25 -7.82 -11.42
CA PHE A 267 -5.15 -7.66 -12.57
C PHE A 267 -4.90 -6.37 -13.37
N ASN A 268 -3.92 -5.55 -12.96
CA ASN A 268 -3.43 -4.46 -13.80
C ASN A 268 -2.50 -4.96 -14.93
N GLU A 269 -2.14 -6.24 -14.95
CA GLU A 269 -1.38 -6.84 -16.05
C GLU A 269 -2.31 -6.98 -17.28
N PRO A 270 -1.91 -6.53 -18.48
CA PRO A 270 -2.75 -6.55 -19.66
C PRO A 270 -3.26 -7.97 -19.98
N GLY A 271 -4.57 -8.09 -20.17
CA GLY A 271 -5.21 -9.35 -20.54
C GLY A 271 -5.60 -10.23 -19.34
N PHE A 272 -5.32 -9.79 -18.11
CA PHE A 272 -5.70 -10.52 -16.90
C PHE A 272 -7.04 -10.07 -16.33
N GLU A 273 -7.61 -8.96 -16.80
CA GLU A 273 -8.83 -8.33 -16.26
C GLU A 273 -10.02 -9.30 -16.27
N ASN A 274 -10.21 -10.00 -17.40
CA ASN A 274 -11.30 -10.96 -17.60
C ASN A 274 -11.14 -12.27 -16.80
N SER A 275 -10.01 -12.44 -16.11
CA SER A 275 -9.75 -13.61 -15.28
C SER A 275 -10.15 -13.43 -13.82
N MET A 276 -10.65 -12.25 -13.42
CA MET A 276 -11.18 -12.05 -12.07
C MET A 276 -12.32 -13.03 -11.75
N GLY A 277 -12.35 -13.54 -10.51
CA GLY A 277 -13.31 -14.55 -10.06
C GLY A 277 -12.91 -15.99 -10.37
N ASN A 278 -11.93 -16.24 -11.25
CA ASN A 278 -11.40 -17.59 -11.46
C ASN A 278 -10.53 -18.00 -10.25
N PRO A 279 -10.82 -19.13 -9.57
CA PRO A 279 -10.09 -19.53 -8.36
C PRO A 279 -8.57 -19.60 -8.51
N ARG A 280 -8.08 -19.94 -9.72
CA ARG A 280 -6.65 -20.00 -10.01
C ARG A 280 -6.02 -18.61 -10.04
N THR A 281 -6.58 -17.66 -10.78
CA THR A 281 -6.02 -16.30 -10.90
C THR A 281 -6.24 -15.46 -9.65
N GLU A 282 -7.34 -15.71 -8.92
CA GLU A 282 -7.54 -15.19 -7.56
C GLU A 282 -6.38 -15.52 -6.63
N ARG A 283 -5.88 -16.76 -6.75
CA ARG A 283 -4.76 -17.22 -5.95
C ARG A 283 -3.44 -16.58 -6.34
N GLU A 284 -3.16 -16.45 -7.64
CA GLU A 284 -1.99 -15.68 -8.11
C GLU A 284 -2.06 -14.22 -7.63
N ALA A 285 -3.25 -13.62 -7.66
CA ALA A 285 -3.44 -12.25 -7.21
C ALA A 285 -3.13 -12.10 -5.72
N LEU A 286 -3.60 -13.03 -4.89
CA LEU A 286 -3.28 -13.04 -3.46
C LEU A 286 -1.77 -13.15 -3.21
N LEU A 287 -1.09 -14.04 -3.93
CA LEU A 287 0.35 -14.23 -3.87
C LEU A 287 1.14 -13.00 -4.32
N TYR A 288 0.66 -12.36 -5.38
CA TYR A 288 1.18 -11.10 -5.83
C TYR A 288 1.06 -10.04 -4.73
N SER A 289 -0.11 -9.90 -4.11
CA SER A 289 -0.34 -8.97 -3.01
C SER A 289 0.58 -9.23 -1.81
N TYR A 290 0.85 -10.49 -1.44
CA TYR A 290 1.81 -10.79 -0.37
C TYR A 290 3.24 -10.32 -0.69
N ARG A 291 3.70 -10.51 -1.93
CA ARG A 291 5.02 -10.01 -2.35
C ARG A 291 5.08 -8.49 -2.33
N VAL A 292 4.02 -7.83 -2.78
CA VAL A 292 3.91 -6.37 -2.71
C VAL A 292 3.92 -5.90 -1.26
N ARG A 293 3.13 -6.50 -0.36
CA ARG A 293 3.12 -6.19 1.08
C ARG A 293 4.50 -6.29 1.72
N ARG A 294 5.22 -7.38 1.43
CA ARG A 294 6.61 -7.58 1.86
C ARG A 294 7.50 -6.44 1.38
N ASP A 295 7.44 -6.11 0.09
CA ASP A 295 8.27 -5.05 -0.47
C ASP A 295 7.84 -3.64 0.01
N THR A 296 6.55 -3.44 0.31
CA THR A 296 6.02 -2.21 0.93
C THR A 296 6.63 -2.03 2.31
N LEU A 297 6.55 -3.04 3.18
CA LEU A 297 7.17 -2.99 4.52
C LEU A 297 8.68 -2.73 4.43
N ARG A 298 9.38 -3.45 3.55
CA ARG A 298 10.85 -3.44 3.50
C ARG A 298 11.41 -2.17 2.84
N VAL A 299 10.84 -1.78 1.70
CA VAL A 299 11.40 -0.73 0.83
C VAL A 299 10.63 0.56 0.96
N ALA A 300 9.30 0.52 0.98
CA ALA A 300 8.49 1.74 1.03
C ALA A 300 8.29 2.26 2.46
N ILE A 301 8.50 1.45 3.50
CA ILE A 301 8.38 1.89 4.90
C ILE A 301 9.74 1.86 5.58
N HIS A 302 10.29 0.67 5.85
CA HIS A 302 11.49 0.53 6.68
C HIS A 302 12.70 1.28 6.09
N ALA A 303 13.02 1.09 4.80
CA ALA A 303 14.14 1.80 4.18
C ALA A 303 13.96 3.33 4.15
N GLN A 304 12.72 3.81 3.96
CA GLN A 304 12.41 5.24 3.97
C GLN A 304 12.49 5.85 5.38
N LEU A 305 12.23 5.05 6.42
CA LEU A 305 12.45 5.48 7.81
C LEU A 305 13.93 5.54 8.18
N GLN A 306 14.74 4.61 7.65
CA GLN A 306 16.18 4.55 7.88
C GLN A 306 16.93 5.67 7.13
N ALA A 307 16.53 5.94 5.89
CA ALA A 307 17.13 6.96 5.04
C ALA A 307 16.02 7.78 4.37
N PRO A 308 15.42 8.75 5.10
CA PRO A 308 14.37 9.60 4.54
C PRO A 308 14.84 10.36 3.30
N PRO A 309 14.01 10.47 2.24
CA PRO A 309 14.34 11.32 1.10
C PRO A 309 14.48 12.76 1.59
N GLN A 310 15.56 13.43 1.20
CA GLN A 310 15.85 14.80 1.66
C GLN A 310 14.66 15.75 1.44
N ALA A 311 14.00 15.63 0.29
CA ALA A 311 12.85 16.46 -0.07
C ALA A 311 11.61 16.27 0.84
N PHE A 312 11.52 15.15 1.55
CA PHE A 312 10.37 14.77 2.35
C PHE A 312 10.74 14.36 3.78
N ALA A 313 11.93 14.75 4.27
CA ALA A 313 12.39 14.39 5.60
C ALA A 313 11.43 14.89 6.70
N ASP A 314 10.81 16.05 6.47
CA ASP A 314 9.75 16.64 7.29
C ASP A 314 8.49 15.76 7.36
N VAL A 315 8.00 15.28 6.21
CA VAL A 315 6.84 14.39 6.10
C VAL A 315 7.15 13.06 6.77
N VAL A 316 8.33 12.48 6.51
CA VAL A 316 8.74 11.20 7.11
C VAL A 316 8.88 11.33 8.63
N ALA A 317 9.35 12.46 9.15
CA ALA A 317 9.43 12.70 10.59
C ALA A 317 8.04 12.72 11.26
N VAL A 318 7.07 13.44 10.68
CA VAL A 318 5.68 13.46 11.17
C VAL A 318 5.04 12.07 11.06
N TYR A 319 5.24 11.40 9.92
CA TYR A 319 4.77 10.03 9.69
C TYR A 319 5.32 9.08 10.74
N ARG A 320 6.65 9.07 10.97
CA ARG A 320 7.32 8.24 11.97
C ARG A 320 6.71 8.44 13.35
N ARG A 321 6.45 9.70 13.74
CA ARG A 321 5.90 9.99 15.06
C ARG A 321 4.44 9.58 15.19
N LEU A 322 3.60 9.90 14.21
CA LEU A 322 2.13 9.81 14.35
C LEU A 322 1.52 8.55 13.76
N LYS A 323 2.16 7.92 12.76
CA LYS A 323 1.71 6.66 12.15
C LYS A 323 2.36 5.41 12.72
N ARG A 324 3.34 5.52 13.65
CA ARG A 324 4.06 4.38 14.23
C ARG A 324 3.16 3.21 14.64
N ARG A 325 2.08 3.48 15.40
CA ARG A 325 1.16 2.44 15.89
C ARG A 325 0.44 1.74 14.74
N ALA A 326 -0.12 2.52 13.81
CA ALA A 326 -0.80 1.98 12.64
C ALA A 326 0.13 1.10 11.78
N VAL A 327 1.38 1.52 11.58
CA VAL A 327 2.39 0.77 10.82
C VAL A 327 2.78 -0.53 11.52
N LEU A 328 2.99 -0.49 12.83
CA LEU A 328 3.31 -1.68 13.62
C LEU A 328 2.14 -2.68 13.62
N ASP A 329 0.91 -2.20 13.78
CA ASP A 329 -0.29 -3.03 13.78
C ASP A 329 -0.53 -3.65 12.39
N GLN A 330 -0.39 -2.88 11.31
CA GLN A 330 -0.38 -3.39 9.94
C GLN A 330 0.67 -4.48 9.75
N GLY A 331 1.91 -4.25 10.20
CA GLY A 331 2.99 -5.24 10.12
C GLY A 331 2.66 -6.53 10.86
N ARG A 332 2.06 -6.44 12.05
CA ARG A 332 1.59 -7.60 12.83
C ARG A 332 0.49 -8.35 12.08
N ILE A 333 -0.51 -7.66 11.55
CA ILE A 333 -1.60 -8.25 10.77
C ILE A 333 -1.04 -8.98 9.54
N TRP A 334 -0.21 -8.31 8.75
CA TRP A 334 0.37 -8.90 7.54
C TRP A 334 1.30 -10.08 7.85
N ARG A 335 2.02 -10.05 8.98
CA ARG A 335 2.80 -11.20 9.46
C ARG A 335 1.91 -12.41 9.78
N ILE A 336 0.80 -12.21 10.51
CA ILE A 336 -0.15 -13.27 10.84
C ILE A 336 -0.77 -13.86 9.58
N GLU A 337 -1.22 -13.00 8.65
CA GLU A 337 -1.80 -13.41 7.37
C GLU A 337 -0.79 -14.21 6.53
N ALA A 338 0.46 -13.74 6.44
CA ALA A 338 1.52 -14.46 5.75
C ALA A 338 1.81 -15.82 6.39
N HIS A 339 1.80 -15.92 7.73
CA HIS A 339 2.04 -17.17 8.44
C HIS A 339 0.92 -18.19 8.17
N ARG A 340 -0.34 -17.74 8.24
CA ARG A 340 -1.50 -18.55 7.89
C ARG A 340 -1.37 -19.08 6.46
N PHE A 341 -1.04 -18.19 5.53
CA PHE A 341 -0.92 -18.54 4.13
C PHE A 341 0.21 -19.55 3.87
N LYS A 342 1.38 -19.39 4.53
CA LYS A 342 2.49 -20.36 4.48
C LYS A 342 2.04 -21.76 4.95
N ARG A 343 1.23 -21.84 6.02
CA ARG A 343 0.67 -23.12 6.50
C ARG A 343 -0.34 -23.73 5.54
N GLU A 344 -1.19 -22.91 4.90
CA GLU A 344 -2.14 -23.38 3.89
C GLU A 344 -1.41 -23.96 2.67
N LEU A 345 -0.37 -23.29 2.16
CA LEU A 345 0.48 -23.80 1.10
C LEU A 345 1.11 -25.15 1.45
N ALA A 346 1.68 -25.28 2.66
CA ALA A 346 2.31 -26.53 3.11
C ALA A 346 1.30 -27.69 3.21
N LYS A 347 0.08 -27.43 3.69
CA LYS A 347 -1.00 -28.43 3.76
C LYS A 347 -1.40 -28.93 2.37
N GLU A 348 -1.45 -28.05 1.38
CA GLU A 348 -1.79 -28.43 0.02
C GLU A 348 -0.66 -29.22 -0.67
N GLU A 349 0.59 -28.85 -0.44
CA GLU A 349 1.74 -29.62 -0.92
C GLU A 349 1.81 -31.03 -0.31
N ALA A 350 1.36 -31.18 0.94
CA ALA A 350 1.23 -32.48 1.59
C ALA A 350 0.09 -33.31 0.96
N LYS A 351 -1.08 -32.70 0.72
CA LYS A 351 -2.23 -33.36 0.08
C LYS A 351 -1.96 -33.76 -1.38
N GLY A 352 -1.22 -32.94 -2.13
CA GLY A 352 -0.84 -33.22 -3.52
C GLY A 352 0.15 -34.39 -3.66
N ARG A 353 0.84 -34.78 -2.58
CA ARG A 353 1.71 -35.98 -2.56
C ARG A 353 0.94 -37.29 -2.33
N ASP A 354 -0.27 -37.23 -1.77
CA ASP A 354 -1.13 -38.39 -1.49
C ASP A 354 -2.17 -38.69 -2.59
N GLY A 355 -2.41 -37.76 -3.52
CA GLY A 355 -3.48 -37.85 -4.52
C GLY A 355 -3.01 -37.88 -5.97
N ASP A 356 -3.09 -39.06 -6.60
CA ASP A 356 -3.13 -39.35 -8.04
C ASP A 356 -2.16 -38.59 -8.98
N LYS A 357 -1.11 -39.31 -9.42
CA LYS A 357 -0.11 -38.91 -10.43
C LYS A 357 -0.67 -38.62 -11.84
N ARG A 358 -1.99 -38.52 -12.03
CA ARG A 358 -2.64 -38.33 -13.35
C ARG A 358 -3.02 -36.89 -13.71
N ARG A 359 -2.85 -35.90 -12.82
CA ARG A 359 -3.27 -34.50 -13.09
C ARG A 359 -2.23 -33.58 -13.74
N ASP A 360 -1.06 -34.09 -14.13
CA ASP A 360 0.02 -33.27 -14.71
C ASP A 360 -0.10 -32.97 -16.22
N ARG A 361 -1.24 -33.26 -16.86
CA ARG A 361 -1.37 -33.14 -18.33
C ARG A 361 -1.99 -31.85 -18.87
N TYR A 362 -2.43 -30.92 -18.02
CA TYR A 362 -3.07 -29.65 -18.44
C TYR A 362 -2.39 -28.39 -17.87
N SER A 363 -1.11 -28.47 -17.49
CA SER A 363 -0.32 -27.31 -17.10
C SER A 363 0.39 -26.68 -18.32
N PHE A 364 -0.32 -25.84 -19.06
CA PHE A 364 0.37 -24.86 -19.92
C PHE A 364 1.01 -23.79 -19.01
N GLY A 365 2.35 -23.73 -19.03
CA GLY A 365 3.17 -22.75 -18.29
C GLY A 365 3.47 -23.13 -16.83
N GLY A 366 4.68 -23.68 -16.60
CA GLY A 366 5.38 -23.75 -15.30
C GLY A 366 4.53 -23.93 -14.05
N GLY A 367 4.27 -25.19 -13.67
CA GLY A 367 3.32 -25.56 -12.62
C GLY A 367 3.56 -24.95 -11.24
N TRP A 368 2.42 -24.61 -10.61
CA TRP A 368 2.17 -24.22 -9.22
C TRP A 368 2.81 -25.13 -8.16
N HIS A 369 3.14 -26.35 -8.56
CA HIS A 369 3.80 -27.37 -7.73
C HIS A 369 5.33 -27.37 -7.87
N SER A 370 5.91 -26.39 -8.57
CA SER A 370 7.37 -26.30 -8.65
C SER A 370 7.97 -25.89 -7.30
N ALA A 371 9.01 -26.60 -6.86
CA ALA A 371 9.74 -26.28 -5.64
C ALA A 371 10.27 -24.83 -5.61
N ALA A 372 10.54 -24.25 -6.79
CA ALA A 372 10.95 -22.85 -6.93
C ALA A 372 9.85 -21.86 -6.52
N TYR A 373 8.58 -22.17 -6.81
CA TYR A 373 7.43 -21.35 -6.44
C TYR A 373 7.17 -21.39 -4.93
N ALA A 374 7.18 -22.59 -4.35
CA ALA A 374 7.06 -22.81 -2.91
C ALA A 374 8.17 -22.09 -2.12
N LYS A 375 9.42 -22.21 -2.58
CA LYS A 375 10.59 -21.56 -1.97
C LYS A 375 10.47 -20.04 -2.00
N ARG A 376 10.03 -19.46 -3.11
CA ARG A 376 9.86 -18.00 -3.26
C ARG A 376 8.79 -17.44 -2.34
N ASN A 377 7.67 -18.14 -2.18
CA ASN A 377 6.59 -17.70 -1.29
C ASN A 377 6.93 -17.92 0.19
N THR A 378 7.70 -18.96 0.52
CA THR A 378 8.21 -19.19 1.87
C THR A 378 9.19 -18.07 2.29
N ALA A 379 10.11 -17.68 1.40
CA ALA A 379 11.01 -16.57 1.66
C ALA A 379 10.25 -15.24 1.90
N CYS A 380 9.13 -15.02 1.21
CA CYS A 380 8.29 -13.85 1.40
C CYS A 380 7.76 -13.72 2.84
N HIS A 381 7.36 -14.82 3.46
CA HIS A 381 6.91 -14.84 4.86
C HIS A 381 8.05 -14.45 5.82
N ASP A 382 9.22 -15.08 5.65
CA ASP A 382 10.34 -14.89 6.56
C ASP A 382 10.88 -13.45 6.44
N GLU A 383 10.88 -12.87 5.23
CA GLU A 383 11.21 -11.46 4.99
C GLU A 383 10.21 -10.48 5.62
N ILE A 384 8.89 -10.78 5.59
CA ILE A 384 7.88 -9.99 6.31
C ILE A 384 8.16 -10.02 7.81
N ALA A 385 8.36 -11.22 8.38
CA ALA A 385 8.61 -11.38 9.81
C ALA A 385 9.86 -10.61 10.27
N ALA A 386 10.97 -10.73 9.53
CA ALA A 386 12.21 -10.01 9.82
C ALA A 386 12.02 -8.49 9.72
N THR A 387 11.32 -8.00 8.70
CA THR A 387 11.07 -6.57 8.53
C THR A 387 10.17 -6.03 9.64
N CYS A 388 9.14 -6.77 10.06
CA CYS A 388 8.29 -6.37 11.19
C CYS A 388 9.08 -6.26 12.49
N ALA A 389 10.00 -7.20 12.75
CA ALA A 389 10.88 -7.12 13.93
C ALA A 389 11.79 -5.87 13.88
N ALA A 390 12.34 -5.54 12.72
CA ALA A 390 13.12 -4.31 12.53
C ALA A 390 12.29 -3.04 12.73
N LEU A 391 11.06 -3.01 12.21
CA LEU A 391 10.12 -1.90 12.42
C LEU A 391 9.73 -1.76 13.90
N GLU A 392 9.53 -2.87 14.62
CA GLU A 392 9.28 -2.85 16.07
C GLU A 392 10.47 -2.22 16.82
N GLN A 393 11.72 -2.56 16.46
CA GLN A 393 12.90 -1.92 17.06
C GLN A 393 13.01 -0.42 16.72
N GLU A 394 12.64 -0.04 15.50
CA GLU A 394 12.77 1.32 14.97
C GLU A 394 11.69 2.28 15.50
N LEU A 395 10.46 1.78 15.69
CA LEU A 395 9.26 2.58 15.96
C LEU A 395 8.69 2.39 17.38
N ASP A 396 9.05 1.33 18.11
CA ASP A 396 8.61 1.12 19.49
C ASP A 396 9.49 1.93 20.47
N PRO A 397 8.91 2.85 21.26
CA PRO A 397 9.67 3.61 22.25
C PRO A 397 10.22 2.77 23.42
N ASN A 398 9.82 1.50 23.58
CA ASN A 398 10.34 0.62 24.63
C ASN A 398 10.58 -0.82 24.14
N PRO A 399 11.63 -1.07 23.32
CA PRO A 399 11.84 -2.35 22.62
C PRO A 399 12.04 -3.56 23.56
N LYS A 400 12.42 -3.33 24.83
CA LYS A 400 12.74 -4.38 25.80
C LYS A 400 11.52 -5.07 26.44
N VAL A 401 10.31 -4.48 26.34
CA VAL A 401 9.10 -5.07 26.96
C VAL A 401 8.50 -6.20 26.10
N VAL A 402 8.87 -6.28 24.82
CA VAL A 402 8.36 -7.30 23.90
C VAL A 402 9.30 -8.51 23.80
N ALA A 403 10.62 -8.32 23.96
CA ALA A 403 11.59 -9.41 23.94
C ALA A 403 11.26 -10.50 24.98
N SER A 404 10.82 -10.11 26.18
CA SER A 404 10.37 -11.04 27.23
C SER A 404 9.00 -11.68 26.97
N ARG A 405 8.26 -11.23 25.95
CA ARG A 405 7.03 -11.88 25.45
C ARG A 405 7.29 -12.75 24.22
N THR A 406 8.32 -12.48 23.44
CA THR A 406 8.68 -13.27 22.25
C THR A 406 9.44 -14.56 22.58
N GLU A 407 10.22 -14.59 23.67
CA GLU A 407 10.95 -15.80 24.08
C GLU A 407 10.04 -16.91 24.65
N SER A 408 8.80 -16.58 25.05
CA SER A 408 7.81 -17.59 25.49
C SER A 408 6.97 -18.21 24.36
N TYR A 409 7.14 -17.80 23.10
CA TYR A 409 6.45 -18.45 21.97
C TYR A 409 7.24 -19.66 21.44
N SER A 410 7.53 -20.60 22.35
CA SER A 410 7.68 -22.00 21.95
C SER A 410 6.28 -22.59 21.82
N CYS A 411 5.91 -23.08 20.64
CA CYS A 411 4.63 -23.74 20.40
C CYS A 411 4.37 -24.82 21.46
N PRO A 412 3.30 -24.74 22.27
CA PRO A 412 2.89 -25.87 23.09
C PRO A 412 2.17 -26.86 22.16
N ASN A 413 2.94 -27.75 21.54
CA ASN A 413 2.57 -29.03 20.91
C ASN A 413 3.55 -29.35 19.77
N ASP A 414 4.80 -29.63 20.12
CA ASP A 414 5.61 -30.55 19.32
C ASP A 414 5.34 -31.97 19.85
N PRO A 415 4.63 -32.85 19.10
CA PRO A 415 4.33 -34.20 19.58
C PRO A 415 5.54 -35.13 19.57
N ASN A 416 6.76 -34.66 19.28
CA ASN A 416 7.95 -35.48 19.40
C ASN A 416 9.23 -34.65 19.64
N PRO A 417 9.53 -34.22 20.89
CA PRO A 417 10.84 -33.65 21.19
C PRO A 417 11.89 -34.76 21.04
N LYS A 418 12.73 -34.66 20.02
CA LYS A 418 13.95 -35.48 19.94
C LYS A 418 14.80 -35.17 21.18
N PRO A 419 15.28 -36.17 21.93
CA PRO A 419 16.19 -35.90 23.04
C PRO A 419 17.48 -35.29 22.49
N GLU A 420 17.87 -34.14 23.04
CA GLU A 420 19.17 -33.54 22.80
C GLU A 420 20.28 -34.51 23.26
N PRO A 421 21.42 -34.58 22.55
CA PRO A 421 22.51 -35.46 22.97
C PRO A 421 23.18 -34.87 24.23
N GLU A 422 23.08 -35.59 25.34
CA GLU A 422 23.82 -35.30 26.56
C GLU A 422 25.33 -35.20 26.25
N THR A 423 25.87 -34.01 26.39
CA THR A 423 27.32 -33.79 26.40
C THR A 423 27.87 -34.32 27.72
N ARG A 424 28.41 -35.54 27.66
CA ARG A 424 29.11 -36.20 28.76
C ARG A 424 30.38 -35.42 29.10
N THR A 425 30.31 -34.49 30.04
CA THR A 425 31.47 -33.86 30.67
C THR A 425 32.16 -34.92 31.54
N ARG A 426 33.36 -35.33 31.13
CA ARG A 426 34.28 -36.09 31.98
C ARG A 426 34.80 -35.16 33.08
N ASN A 427 34.53 -35.52 34.32
CA ASN A 427 35.14 -34.93 35.50
C ASN A 427 36.57 -35.50 35.64
N PRO A 428 37.63 -34.70 35.82
CA PRO A 428 38.96 -35.20 36.12
C PRO A 428 39.13 -35.24 37.65
N ASN A 429 38.98 -36.42 38.23
CA ASN A 429 39.58 -36.81 39.51
C ASN A 429 39.89 -38.30 39.44
#